data_AF-A0AAF0JED6-F1
#
_entry.id   AF-A0AAF0JED6-F1
#
_cell.length_a   1.000
_cell.length_b   1.000
_cell.length_c   1.000
_cell.angle_alpha   90.00
_cell.angle_beta   90.00
_cell.angle_gamma   90.00
#
_symmetry.space_group_name_H-M   'P 1'
#
loop_
_entity.id
_entity.type
_entity.pdbx_description
1 polymer ?
#
loop_
_entity_poly.entity_id
_entity_poly.type
_entity_poly.pdbx_seq_one_letter_code
_entity_poly.pdbx_strand_id
1 'polypeptide(L)'
;MAAVDTQGSEDDAEFVLGTRAIVEQLMAQGASDEEIRHTLEHARKFYYEQKSQQPSATTNTTHDSASLQTAKTDQSNNQAQSTETYPASFNAIVEMIATGQEDKISGIRDIPLKINEAPPSVSALPRPKKPWEASP
;
A
#
# COMPACT_ATOMS: atom_id res chain seq x y z
N MET A 1 23.36 4.27 26.67
CA MET A 1 22.03 3.65 26.48
C MET A 1 21.01 4.76 26.63
N ALA A 2 20.40 5.20 25.52
CA ALA A 2 19.38 6.25 25.55
C ALA A 2 18.07 5.63 26.05
N ALA A 3 17.57 6.11 27.19
CA ALA A 3 16.23 5.80 27.67
C ALA A 3 15.24 6.55 26.78
N VAL A 4 14.42 5.82 26.03
CA VAL A 4 13.29 6.39 25.31
C VAL A 4 12.22 6.76 26.33
N ASP A 5 12.17 8.04 26.65
CA ASP A 5 11.17 8.64 27.51
C ASP A 5 9.78 8.37 26.89
N THR A 6 9.04 7.43 27.48
CA THR A 6 7.70 7.02 27.03
C THR A 6 6.66 7.67 27.92
N GLN A 7 6.86 8.94 28.32
CA GLN A 7 6.00 9.58 29.31
C GLN A 7 5.82 11.08 29.04
N GLY A 8 5.31 11.39 27.84
CA GLY A 8 4.81 12.72 27.52
C GLY A 8 4.08 12.70 26.19
N SER A 9 2.90 12.07 26.11
CA SER A 9 2.28 11.81 24.80
C SER A 9 0.76 11.55 24.82
N GLU A 10 0.06 11.80 25.94
CA GLU A 10 -1.42 11.81 25.94
C GLU A 10 -1.98 13.24 25.73
N ASP A 11 -1.11 14.26 25.78
CA ASP A 11 -1.47 15.69 25.75
C ASP A 11 -0.99 16.44 24.48
N ASP A 12 -0.53 15.75 23.42
CA ASP A 12 -0.26 16.41 22.14
C ASP A 12 -1.60 16.93 21.57
N ALA A 13 -1.89 18.21 21.82
CA ALA A 13 -3.16 18.85 21.47
C ALA A 13 -3.49 18.69 19.98
N GLU A 14 -2.49 18.72 19.11
CA GLU A 14 -2.64 18.51 17.66
C GLU A 14 -3.10 17.09 17.32
N PHE A 15 -2.56 16.09 18.00
CA PHE A 15 -2.96 14.69 17.83
C PHE A 15 -4.39 14.46 18.33
N VAL A 16 -4.75 15.00 19.49
CA VAL A 16 -6.10 14.90 20.05
C VAL A 16 -7.12 15.62 19.15
N LEU A 17 -6.79 16.80 18.63
CA LEU A 17 -7.62 17.52 17.69
C LEU A 17 -7.81 16.76 16.37
N GLY A 18 -6.75 16.15 15.85
CA GLY A 18 -6.79 15.35 14.61
C GLY A 18 -7.59 14.04 14.75
N THR A 19 -7.52 13.40 15.92
CA THR A 19 -8.21 12.12 16.16
C THR A 19 -9.65 12.27 16.65
N ARG A 20 -10.03 13.44 17.19
CA ARG A 20 -11.37 13.70 17.73
C ARG A 20 -12.49 13.38 16.74
N ALA A 21 -12.40 13.88 15.50
CA ALA A 21 -13.46 13.68 14.51
C ALA A 21 -13.65 12.19 14.14
N ILE A 22 -12.55 11.44 14.11
CA ILE A 22 -12.55 10.01 13.82
C ILE A 22 -13.20 9.25 14.99
N VAL A 23 -12.80 9.57 16.22
CA VAL A 23 -13.37 8.94 17.42
C VAL A 23 -14.86 9.26 17.57
N GLU A 24 -15.27 10.50 17.34
CA GLU A 24 -16.68 10.92 17.38
C GLU A 24 -17.52 10.16 16.33
N GLN A 25 -16.98 10.00 15.12
CA GLN A 25 -17.61 9.22 14.07
C GLN A 25 -17.69 7.72 14.39
N LEU A 26 -16.71 7.16 15.10
CA LEU A 26 -16.73 5.77 15.58
C LEU A 26 -17.75 5.58 16.70
N MET A 27 -17.82 6.52 17.64
CA MET A 27 -18.82 6.52 18.72
C MET A 27 -20.25 6.60 18.14
N ALA A 28 -20.47 7.45 17.13
CA ALA A 28 -21.78 7.56 16.45
C ALA A 28 -22.19 6.27 15.73
N GLN A 29 -21.21 5.45 15.32
CA GLN A 29 -21.44 4.13 14.71
C GLN A 29 -21.66 3.02 15.74
N GLY A 30 -21.59 3.33 17.05
CA GLY A 30 -21.73 2.35 18.11
C GLY A 30 -20.52 1.43 18.28
N ALA A 31 -19.33 1.89 17.87
CA ALA A 31 -18.08 1.15 18.08
C ALA A 31 -17.83 0.92 19.58
N SER A 32 -17.28 -0.25 19.91
CA SER A 32 -16.88 -0.59 21.27
C SER A 32 -15.66 0.21 21.73
N ASP A 33 -15.49 0.36 23.04
CA ASP A 33 -14.32 1.02 23.62
C ASP A 33 -13.00 0.40 23.15
N GLU A 34 -12.97 -0.92 22.91
CA GLU A 34 -11.77 -1.60 22.43
C GLU A 34 -11.41 -1.21 20.99
N GLU A 35 -12.40 -1.02 20.12
CA GLU A 35 -12.18 -0.56 18.74
C GLU A 35 -11.70 0.89 18.69
N ILE A 36 -12.23 1.74 19.58
CA ILE A 36 -11.78 3.12 19.74
C ILE A 36 -10.32 3.14 20.18
N ARG A 37 -9.93 2.30 21.15
CA ARG A 37 -8.55 2.17 21.62
C ARG A 37 -7.62 1.69 20.51
N HIS A 38 -8.01 0.65 19.79
CA HIS A 38 -7.21 0.13 18.68
C HIS A 38 -7.01 1.19 17.58
N THR A 39 -8.05 1.98 17.29
CA THR A 39 -7.97 3.08 16.32
C THR A 39 -7.02 4.18 16.80
N LEU A 40 -7.09 4.54 18.08
CA LEU A 40 -6.17 5.52 18.67
C LEU A 40 -4.73 5.02 18.67
N GLU A 41 -4.48 3.75 18.97
CA GLU A 41 -3.14 3.16 18.92
C GLU A 41 -2.55 3.16 17.50
N HIS A 42 -3.38 2.85 16.50
CA HIS A 42 -2.94 2.87 15.10
C HIS A 42 -2.66 4.30 14.62
N ALA A 43 -3.55 5.25 14.93
CA ALA A 43 -3.35 6.67 14.63
C ALA A 43 -2.08 7.21 15.30
N ARG A 44 -1.79 6.76 16.53
CA ARG A 44 -0.58 7.13 17.25
C ARG A 44 0.68 6.67 16.54
N LYS A 45 0.74 5.38 16.15
CA LYS A 45 1.90 4.83 15.40
C LYS A 45 2.15 5.63 14.12
N PHE A 46 1.09 5.91 13.36
CA PHE A 46 1.18 6.70 12.15
C PHE A 46 1.66 8.13 12.41
N TYR A 47 1.12 8.81 13.42
CA TYR A 47 1.53 10.19 13.77
C TYR A 47 3.02 10.28 14.10
N TYR A 48 3.57 9.33 14.87
CA TYR A 48 5.00 9.34 15.19
C TYR A 48 5.88 8.94 14.00
N GLU A 49 5.43 7.98 13.20
CA GLU A 49 6.13 7.61 11.97
C GLU A 49 6.19 8.79 10.99
N GLN A 50 5.08 9.51 10.81
CA GLN A 50 5.01 10.71 10.00
C GLN A 50 5.88 11.85 10.57
N LYS A 51 5.83 12.08 11.89
CA LYS A 51 6.62 13.12 12.56
C LYS A 51 8.12 12.84 12.50
N SER A 52 8.52 11.57 12.49
CA SER A 52 9.92 11.16 12.30
C SER A 52 10.44 11.34 10.87
N GLN A 53 9.53 11.41 9.88
CA GLN A 53 9.86 11.48 8.45
C GLN A 53 9.78 12.89 7.84
N GLN A 54 9.49 13.94 8.62
CA GLN A 54 9.46 15.31 8.10
C GLN A 54 10.81 16.04 8.28
N PRO A 55 11.53 16.40 7.20
CA PRO A 55 12.42 17.55 7.22
C PRO A 55 11.55 18.82 7.21
N SER A 56 11.83 19.75 8.13
CA SER A 56 11.06 20.99 8.35
C SER A 56 10.71 21.74 7.05
N ALA A 57 9.44 21.79 6.68
CA ALA A 57 8.91 22.79 5.75
C ALA A 57 7.43 23.08 6.03
N THR A 58 7.19 24.30 6.46
CA THR A 58 5.93 24.92 6.87
C THR A 58 4.98 25.19 5.70
N THR A 59 3.66 25.15 6.00
CA THR A 59 2.51 25.82 5.34
C THR A 59 2.03 25.37 3.94
N ASN A 60 0.87 24.71 3.85
CA ASN A 60 -0.44 25.37 3.71
C ASN A 60 -1.57 24.37 3.39
N THR A 61 -2.66 24.45 4.14
CA THR A 61 -3.97 23.88 3.83
C THR A 61 -4.58 24.57 2.61
N THR A 62 -4.99 23.82 1.59
CA THR A 62 -6.06 24.20 0.65
C THR A 62 -6.73 22.93 0.15
N HIS A 63 -7.98 22.76 0.56
CA HIS A 63 -8.93 21.87 -0.10
C HIS A 63 -9.34 22.54 -1.42
N ASP A 64 -9.04 21.95 -2.58
CA ASP A 64 -9.94 21.95 -3.74
C ASP A 64 -9.49 20.96 -4.85
N SER A 65 -10.33 19.95 -5.07
CA SER A 65 -10.80 19.47 -6.38
C SER A 65 -9.86 19.52 -7.61
N ALA A 66 -9.19 18.40 -7.92
CA ALA A 66 -8.97 17.92 -9.30
C ALA A 66 -8.53 16.45 -9.22
N SER A 67 -9.46 15.51 -9.30
CA SER A 67 -9.82 14.82 -10.55
C SER A 67 -8.60 14.24 -11.27
N LEU A 68 -8.38 12.94 -11.01
CA LEU A 68 -8.28 11.86 -11.99
C LEU A 68 -7.28 12.00 -13.16
N GLN A 69 -6.49 10.92 -13.27
CA GLN A 69 -5.87 10.35 -14.46
C GLN A 69 -4.45 10.81 -14.83
N THR A 70 -3.49 9.93 -14.55
CA THR A 70 -2.54 9.46 -15.57
C THR A 70 -1.99 8.11 -15.09
N ALA A 71 -2.63 7.02 -15.48
CA ALA A 71 -2.22 6.19 -16.61
C ALA A 71 -0.94 5.38 -16.32
N LYS A 72 -1.14 4.16 -15.80
CA LYS A 72 -0.25 3.04 -16.11
C LYS A 72 -1.04 2.03 -16.90
N THR A 73 -0.96 2.19 -18.21
CA THR A 73 -1.34 1.19 -19.20
C THR A 73 -0.35 0.05 -19.08
N ASP A 74 -0.76 -1.05 -18.47
CA ASP A 74 -0.20 -2.36 -18.78
C ASP A 74 -1.30 -3.17 -19.48
N GLN A 75 -1.17 -3.26 -20.80
CA GLN A 75 -2.01 -4.11 -21.62
C GLN A 75 -1.56 -5.56 -21.42
N SER A 76 -2.41 -6.37 -20.81
CA SER A 76 -2.55 -7.78 -21.17
C SER A 76 -3.92 -8.31 -20.75
N ASN A 77 -4.85 -8.17 -21.69
CA ASN A 77 -5.75 -9.20 -22.20
C ASN A 77 -6.45 -10.14 -21.19
N ASN A 78 -7.77 -9.95 -21.16
CA ASN A 78 -8.84 -10.95 -21.00
C ASN A 78 -9.29 -11.41 -19.59
N GLN A 79 -10.62 -11.28 -19.43
CA GLN A 79 -11.56 -11.99 -18.55
C GLN A 79 -11.92 -11.42 -17.17
N ALA A 80 -13.25 -11.34 -17.01
CA ALA A 80 -14.05 -11.28 -15.79
C ALA A 80 -13.81 -10.08 -14.87
N GLN A 81 -14.70 -9.10 -15.01
CA GLN A 81 -15.08 -8.17 -13.94
C GLN A 81 -15.73 -8.96 -12.79
N SER A 82 -14.95 -9.72 -12.02
CA SER A 82 -15.31 -10.09 -10.65
C SER A 82 -14.85 -8.96 -9.76
N THR A 83 -15.75 -8.44 -8.92
CA THR A 83 -15.44 -7.48 -7.87
C THR A 83 -14.39 -8.08 -6.93
N GLU A 84 -13.11 -7.85 -7.22
CA GLU A 84 -11.98 -8.38 -6.46
C GLU A 84 -12.02 -7.79 -5.04
N THR A 85 -12.55 -8.57 -4.11
CA THR A 85 -12.55 -8.21 -2.70
C THR A 85 -11.19 -8.60 -2.15
N TYR A 86 -10.36 -7.59 -1.94
CA TYR A 86 -9.13 -7.76 -1.19
C TYR A 86 -9.46 -7.86 0.31
N PRO A 87 -8.79 -8.75 1.06
CA PRO A 87 -9.01 -8.87 2.49
C PRO A 87 -8.57 -7.59 3.22
N ALA A 88 -9.15 -7.39 4.40
CA ALA A 88 -9.00 -6.15 5.16
C ALA A 88 -7.56 -5.86 5.63
N SER A 89 -6.70 -6.88 5.76
CA SER A 89 -5.32 -6.72 6.23
C SER A 89 -4.40 -7.86 5.76
N PHE A 90 -3.09 -7.66 5.90
CA PHE A 90 -2.10 -8.70 5.59
C PHE A 90 -2.23 -9.93 6.48
N ASN A 91 -2.58 -9.78 7.76
CA ASN A 91 -2.82 -10.90 8.66
C ASN A 91 -3.93 -11.83 8.14
N ALA A 92 -5.01 -11.26 7.59
CA ALA A 92 -6.08 -12.05 6.98
C ALA A 92 -5.59 -12.84 5.75
N ILE A 93 -4.68 -12.28 4.96
CA ILE A 93 -4.04 -13.00 3.83
C ILE A 93 -3.23 -14.18 4.36
N VAL A 94 -2.41 -13.97 5.40
CA VAL A 94 -1.58 -15.02 6.00
C VAL A 94 -2.44 -16.17 6.53
N GLU A 95 -3.56 -15.86 7.19
CA GLU A 95 -4.51 -16.87 7.66
C GLU A 95 -5.17 -17.63 6.51
N MET A 96 -5.56 -16.94 5.44
CA MET A 96 -6.13 -17.59 4.24
C MET A 96 -5.13 -18.55 3.59
N ILE A 97 -3.85 -18.19 3.52
CA ILE A 97 -2.80 -19.09 3.01
C ILE A 97 -2.61 -20.27 3.97
N ALA A 98 -2.47 -20.02 5.28
CA ALA A 98 -2.26 -21.06 6.27
C ALA A 98 -3.41 -22.07 6.35
N THR A 99 -4.64 -21.63 6.02
CA THR A 99 -5.84 -22.47 6.00
C THR A 99 -6.13 -23.09 4.63
N GLY A 100 -5.25 -22.88 3.63
CA GLY A 100 -5.39 -23.42 2.27
C GLY A 100 -6.55 -22.81 1.48
N GLN A 101 -6.95 -21.56 1.79
CA GLN A 101 -7.93 -20.79 1.03
C GLN A 101 -7.25 -19.73 0.15
N GLU A 102 -6.10 -20.08 -0.42
CA GLU A 102 -5.34 -19.23 -1.33
C GLU A 102 -6.13 -18.87 -2.59
N ASP A 103 -6.95 -19.78 -3.13
CA ASP A 103 -7.80 -19.53 -4.32
C ASP A 103 -8.80 -18.38 -4.14
N LYS A 104 -9.08 -17.98 -2.89
CA LYS A 104 -9.99 -16.87 -2.58
C LYS A 104 -9.29 -15.52 -2.49
N ILE A 105 -7.95 -15.51 -2.52
CA ILE A 105 -7.18 -14.28 -2.50
C ILE A 105 -7.19 -13.72 -3.92
N SER A 106 -7.88 -12.59 -4.10
CA SER A 106 -7.96 -11.91 -5.38
C SER A 106 -6.55 -11.62 -5.94
N GLY A 107 -6.37 -11.80 -7.25
CA GLY A 107 -5.13 -11.49 -7.96
C GLY A 107 -4.01 -12.54 -7.84
N ILE A 108 -4.15 -13.60 -7.04
CA ILE A 108 -3.16 -14.68 -7.04
C ILE A 108 -3.29 -15.50 -8.33
N ARG A 109 -2.16 -15.90 -8.91
CA ARG A 109 -2.11 -16.80 -10.07
C ARG A 109 -1.38 -18.06 -9.67
N ASP A 110 -1.90 -19.21 -10.09
CA ASP A 110 -1.20 -20.47 -9.94
C ASP A 110 0.11 -20.42 -10.75
N ILE A 111 1.24 -20.59 -10.06
CA ILE A 111 2.56 -20.66 -10.70
C ILE A 111 2.91 -22.14 -10.83
N PRO A 112 2.90 -22.70 -12.06
CA PRO A 112 3.25 -24.09 -12.23
C PRO A 112 4.70 -24.34 -11.82
N LEU A 113 4.93 -25.46 -11.13
CA LEU A 113 6.27 -25.96 -10.75
C LEU A 113 7.15 -26.28 -11.97
N LYS A 114 6.54 -26.39 -13.15
CA LYS A 114 7.22 -26.70 -14.41
C LYS A 114 7.70 -25.41 -15.07
N ILE A 115 9.00 -25.35 -15.39
CA ILE A 115 9.57 -24.28 -16.18
C ILE A 115 9.09 -24.37 -17.64
N ASN A 116 8.98 -23.22 -18.32
CA ASN A 116 8.64 -23.19 -19.73
C ASN A 116 9.70 -23.95 -20.56
N GLU A 117 9.26 -24.98 -21.29
CA GLU A 117 10.11 -25.83 -22.14
C GLU A 117 10.42 -25.19 -23.50
N ALA A 118 9.75 -24.08 -23.84
CA ALA A 118 10.02 -23.37 -25.08
C ALA A 118 11.44 -22.79 -25.07
N PRO A 119 12.13 -22.76 -26.23
CA PRO A 119 13.41 -22.11 -26.33
C PRO A 119 13.29 -20.62 -25.95
N PRO A 120 14.35 -20.03 -25.36
CA PRO A 120 14.32 -18.64 -24.96
C PRO A 120 14.08 -17.73 -26.18
N SER A 121 13.41 -16.61 -25.96
CA SER A 121 13.21 -15.61 -27.02
C SER A 121 14.56 -15.07 -27.47
N VAL A 122 14.78 -15.03 -28.79
CA VAL A 122 15.97 -14.45 -29.41
C VAL A 122 15.64 -13.07 -29.98
N SER A 123 16.57 -12.12 -29.90
CA SER A 123 16.38 -10.78 -30.47
C SER A 123 16.17 -10.87 -31.98
N ALA A 124 15.00 -10.44 -32.46
CA ALA A 124 14.68 -10.33 -33.88
C ALA A 124 15.23 -9.05 -34.54
N LEU A 125 15.64 -8.06 -33.74
CA LEU A 125 16.13 -6.79 -34.28
C LEU A 125 17.60 -6.92 -34.73
N PRO A 126 17.96 -6.37 -35.90
CA PRO A 126 19.35 -6.30 -36.32
C PRO A 126 20.12 -5.38 -35.38
N ARG A 127 21.34 -5.78 -35.01
CA ARG A 127 22.21 -4.91 -34.20
C ARG A 127 22.64 -3.73 -35.07
N PRO A 128 22.52 -2.48 -34.58
CA PRO A 128 23.05 -1.33 -35.31
C PRO A 128 24.56 -1.52 -35.49
N LYS A 129 25.02 -1.35 -36.73
CA LYS A 129 26.44 -1.44 -37.05
C LYS A 129 27.18 -0.29 -36.39
N LYS A 130 28.35 -0.58 -35.87
CA LYS A 130 29.26 0.43 -35.35
C LYS A 130 29.85 1.21 -36.52
N PRO A 131 30.20 2.50 -36.35
CA PRO A 131 30.63 3.35 -37.47
C PRO A 131 31.91 2.85 -38.17
N TRP A 132 32.75 2.06 -37.50
CA TRP A 132 33.93 1.42 -38.10
C TRP A 132 33.63 0.12 -38.86
N GLU A 133 32.41 -0.41 -38.77
CA GLU A 133 31.94 -1.58 -39.54
C GLU A 133 31.33 -1.16 -40.89
N ALA A 134 31.32 0.15 -41.20
CA ALA A 134 30.66 0.74 -42.37
C ALA A 134 31.62 1.17 -43.51
N SER A 135 32.93 1.00 -43.34
CA SER A 135 33.92 1.34 -44.38
C SER A 135 34.83 0.14 -44.70
N PRO A 136 35.21 -0.07 -45.97
CA PRO A 136 36.17 -1.10 -46.37
C PRO A 136 37.58 -0.81 -45.86
#